data_AF-A0A7R8WZC5-F1
#
_entry.id   AF-A0A7R8WZC5-F1
#
_cell.length_a   1.000
_cell.length_b   1.000
_cell.length_c   1.000
_cell.angle_alpha   90.00
_cell.angle_beta   90.00
_cell.angle_gamma   90.00
#
_symmetry.space_group_name_H-M   'P 1'
#
loop_
_entity.id
_entity.type
_entity.pdbx_description
1 polymer ?
#
loop_
_entity_poly.entity_id
_entity_poly.type
_entity_poly.pdbx_seq_one_letter_code
_entity_poly.pdbx_strand_id
1 'polypeptide(L)'
;MAQTVAVIDYGMGNLRSVITALQHVANQQTKVVLTDDPDLAKRADRIVFPGQGAARDCMQHLNSSGLGEIMLEVARNKPFLGICMGLQVLLSHSEENGGTDLLNMFPGKVKRFPESSGTERLKIPQMGWNTIRQVQQHPLFHGVADNSYFYFVHSYYVAPQDPALTA
;
A
#
# COMPACT_ATOMS: atom_id res chain seq x y z
N MET A 1 -0.09 26.96 -0.45
CA MET A 1 0.27 26.66 0.95
C MET A 1 1.33 25.57 0.92
N ALA A 2 2.32 25.60 1.82
CA ALA A 2 3.26 24.50 1.90
C ALA A 2 2.53 23.20 2.30
N GLN A 3 2.94 22.08 1.73
CA GLN A 3 2.35 20.75 1.97
C GLN A 3 3.44 19.79 2.42
N THR A 4 3.11 18.88 3.34
CA THR A 4 4.00 17.84 3.82
C THR A 4 3.45 16.47 3.45
N VAL A 5 4.25 15.70 2.72
CA VAL A 5 4.01 14.28 2.45
C VAL A 5 4.93 13.48 3.36
N ALA A 6 4.35 12.78 4.33
CA ALA A 6 5.10 11.84 5.17
C ALA A 6 5.16 10.47 4.49
N VAL A 7 6.38 9.99 4.26
CA VAL A 7 6.67 8.61 3.88
C VAL A 7 6.98 7.86 5.17
N ILE A 8 6.20 6.83 5.47
CA ILE A 8 6.34 6.09 6.73
C ILE A 8 7.51 5.11 6.62
N ASP A 9 8.48 5.26 7.52
CA ASP A 9 9.55 4.30 7.76
C ASP A 9 9.11 3.35 8.88
N TYR A 10 9.04 2.06 8.56
CA TYR A 10 8.74 1.00 9.52
C TYR A 10 9.85 -0.07 9.49
N GLY A 11 11.07 0.33 9.08
CA GLY A 11 12.25 -0.53 9.05
C GLY A 11 12.30 -1.53 7.88
N MET A 12 11.30 -1.53 6.99
CA MET A 12 11.23 -2.43 5.83
C MET A 12 10.71 -1.68 4.60
N GLY A 13 11.32 -1.89 3.43
CA GLY A 13 10.82 -1.28 2.19
C GLY A 13 11.91 -0.79 1.25
N ASN A 14 11.51 -0.51 0.00
CA ASN A 14 12.33 0.23 -0.96
C ASN A 14 12.12 1.75 -0.79
N LEU A 15 12.38 2.25 0.43
CA LEU A 15 12.09 3.63 0.82
C LEU A 15 12.82 4.65 -0.06
N ARG A 16 14.08 4.38 -0.41
CA ARG A 16 14.88 5.27 -1.26
C ARG A 16 14.23 5.52 -2.62
N SER A 17 13.72 4.48 -3.28
CA SER A 17 13.09 4.65 -4.60
C SER A 17 11.79 5.44 -4.50
N VAL A 18 10.96 5.15 -3.49
CA VAL A 18 9.71 5.87 -3.25
C VAL A 18 9.96 7.35 -2.96
N ILE A 19 10.89 7.65 -2.06
CA ILE A 19 11.26 9.03 -1.72
C ILE A 19 11.81 9.77 -2.94
N THR A 20 12.70 9.14 -3.70
CA THR A 20 13.30 9.75 -4.91
C THR A 20 12.22 10.08 -5.94
N ALA A 21 11.29 9.15 -6.18
CA ALA A 21 10.18 9.36 -7.10
C ALA A 21 9.27 10.50 -6.64
N LEU A 22 8.90 10.53 -5.35
CA LEU A 22 8.08 11.60 -4.77
C LEU A 22 8.77 12.96 -4.84
N GLN A 23 10.06 13.04 -4.50
CA GLN A 23 10.84 14.27 -4.59
C GLN A 23 10.97 14.78 -6.03
N HIS A 24 11.10 13.87 -7.00
CA HIS A 24 11.20 14.23 -8.41
C HIS A 24 9.91 14.88 -8.93
N VAL A 25 8.74 14.44 -8.48
CA VAL A 25 7.44 14.97 -8.93
C VAL A 25 6.87 16.06 -8.02
N ALA A 26 7.41 16.21 -6.81
CA ALA A 26 6.99 17.24 -5.86
C ALA A 26 7.31 18.64 -6.41
N ASN A 27 6.34 19.55 -6.30
CA ASN A 27 6.58 20.96 -6.57
C ASN A 27 7.36 21.61 -5.41
N GLN A 28 7.86 22.83 -5.63
CA GLN A 28 8.64 23.58 -4.63
C GLN A 28 7.90 23.86 -3.30
N GLN A 29 6.57 23.71 -3.28
CA GLN A 29 5.74 23.92 -2.09
C GLN A 29 5.48 22.61 -1.34
N THR A 30 5.95 21.47 -1.83
CA THR A 30 5.72 20.15 -1.24
C THR A 30 7.00 19.60 -0.64
N LYS A 31 7.00 19.41 0.68
CA LYS A 31 8.08 18.77 1.42
C LYS A 31 7.80 17.28 1.56
N VAL A 32 8.69 16.44 1.07
CA VAL A 32 8.65 14.98 1.29
C VAL A 32 9.54 14.65 2.48
N VAL A 33 9.00 13.98 3.49
CA VAL A 33 9.70 13.64 4.75
C VAL A 33 9.59 12.14 4.99
N LEU A 34 10.72 11.48 5.19
CA LEU A 34 10.75 10.12 5.73
C LEU A 34 10.64 10.18 7.25
N THR A 35 9.75 9.41 7.85
CA THR A 35 9.50 9.46 9.30
C THR A 35 9.00 8.13 9.84
N ASP A 36 9.46 7.77 11.03
CA ASP A 36 8.86 6.78 11.92
C ASP A 36 8.13 7.44 13.11
N ASP A 37 8.24 8.77 13.27
CA ASP A 37 7.57 9.55 14.32
C ASP A 37 6.03 9.62 14.12
N PRO A 38 5.23 9.04 15.04
CA PRO A 38 3.77 9.16 15.07
C PRO A 38 3.24 10.58 14.96
N ASP A 39 3.85 11.53 15.67
CA ASP A 39 3.36 12.90 15.75
C ASP A 39 3.60 13.64 14.44
N LEU A 40 4.72 13.35 13.76
CA LEU A 40 4.97 13.87 12.43
C LEU A 40 3.96 13.32 11.42
N ALA A 41 3.67 12.03 11.46
CA ALA A 41 2.64 11.41 10.61
C ALA A 41 1.24 12.05 10.85
N LYS A 42 0.88 12.31 12.10
CA LYS A 42 -0.37 13.01 12.45
C LYS A 42 -0.42 14.44 11.93
N ARG A 43 0.70 15.17 11.93
CA ARG A 43 0.77 16.56 11.45
C ARG A 43 0.89 16.70 9.93
N ALA A 44 1.37 15.66 9.23
CA ALA A 44 1.53 15.71 7.78
C ALA A 44 0.18 15.85 7.06
N ASP A 45 0.18 16.50 5.89
CA ASP A 45 -1.03 16.68 5.07
C ASP A 45 -1.43 15.39 4.34
N ARG A 46 -0.45 14.56 3.98
CA ARG A 46 -0.64 13.32 3.20
C ARG A 46 0.32 12.24 3.68
N ILE A 47 -0.12 10.99 3.55
CA ILE A 47 0.68 9.82 3.94
C ILE A 47 0.95 8.96 2.72
N VAL A 48 2.20 8.52 2.61
CA VAL A 48 2.59 7.40 1.75
C VAL A 48 3.11 6.32 2.67
N PHE A 49 2.43 5.17 2.67
CA PHE A 49 2.89 3.98 3.39
C PHE A 49 3.40 2.96 2.37
N PRO A 50 4.70 2.99 2.05
CA PRO A 50 5.29 1.93 1.27
C PRO A 50 5.45 0.68 2.14
N GLY A 51 5.45 -0.50 1.55
CA GLY A 51 5.88 -1.68 2.27
C GLY A 51 6.27 -2.87 1.42
N GLN A 52 7.18 -3.67 1.95
CA GLN A 52 7.62 -4.95 1.38
C GLN A 52 7.77 -5.99 2.49
N GLY A 53 7.92 -7.26 2.11
CA GLY A 53 8.09 -8.36 3.05
C GLY A 53 6.77 -9.03 3.42
N ALA A 54 6.81 -9.82 4.49
CA ALA A 54 5.67 -10.64 4.93
C ALA A 54 4.71 -9.85 5.81
N ALA A 55 3.42 -10.17 5.71
CA ALA A 55 2.33 -9.55 6.49
C ALA A 55 2.59 -9.66 7.99
N ARG A 56 3.02 -10.83 8.47
CA ARG A 56 3.32 -11.08 9.89
C ARG A 56 4.37 -10.12 10.42
N ASP A 57 5.48 -9.98 9.71
CA ASP A 57 6.63 -9.19 10.16
C ASP A 57 6.28 -7.69 10.11
N CYS A 58 5.51 -7.27 9.10
CA CYS A 58 4.97 -5.90 9.01
C CYS A 58 4.04 -5.58 10.19
N MET A 59 3.08 -6.46 10.49
CA MET A 59 2.15 -6.25 11.61
C MET A 59 2.85 -6.30 12.96
N GLN A 60 3.84 -7.16 13.15
CA GLN A 60 4.67 -7.17 14.36
C GLN A 60 5.37 -5.82 14.57
N HIS A 61 5.94 -5.24 13.51
CA HIS A 61 6.60 -3.94 13.61
C HIS A 61 5.61 -2.80 13.87
N LEU A 62 4.46 -2.79 13.17
CA LEU A 62 3.43 -1.77 13.38
C LEU A 62 2.88 -1.80 14.81
N ASN A 63 2.70 -3.00 15.38
CA ASN A 63 2.21 -3.17 16.74
C ASN A 63 3.26 -2.77 17.78
N SER A 64 4.54 -3.13 17.58
CA SER A 64 5.60 -2.82 18.55
C SER A 64 6.03 -1.35 18.54
N SER A 65 5.94 -0.68 17.39
CA SER A 65 6.23 0.76 17.24
C SER A 65 5.07 1.67 17.64
N GLY A 66 3.86 1.11 17.85
CA GLY A 66 2.64 1.90 18.02
C GLY A 66 2.13 2.56 16.73
N LEU A 67 2.80 2.37 15.58
CA LEU A 67 2.40 2.95 14.31
C LEU A 67 1.07 2.37 13.78
N GLY A 68 0.67 1.17 14.19
CA GLY A 68 -0.57 0.53 13.70
C GLY A 68 -1.83 1.39 13.92
N GLU A 69 -2.04 1.86 15.15
CA GLU A 69 -3.18 2.73 15.48
C GLU A 69 -3.11 4.07 14.75
N ILE A 70 -1.89 4.61 14.62
CA ILE A 70 -1.65 5.86 13.90
C ILE A 70 -1.97 5.72 12.43
N MET A 71 -1.59 4.61 11.79
CA MET A 71 -1.88 4.35 10.38
C MET A 71 -3.38 4.31 10.12
N LEU A 72 -4.15 3.68 11.03
CA LEU A 72 -5.62 3.71 10.96
C LEU A 72 -6.19 5.13 11.13
N GLU A 73 -5.66 5.89 12.10
CA GLU A 73 -6.09 7.27 12.34
C GLU A 73 -5.84 8.14 11.11
N VAL A 74 -4.62 8.12 10.56
CA VAL A 74 -4.28 8.96 9.41
C VAL A 74 -4.99 8.51 8.15
N ALA A 75 -5.10 7.20 7.89
CA ALA A 75 -5.78 6.71 6.68
C ALA A 75 -7.27 7.08 6.62
N ARG A 76 -7.93 7.27 7.77
CA ARG A 76 -9.33 7.73 7.84
C ARG A 76 -9.50 9.23 7.61
N ASN A 77 -8.48 10.04 7.91
CA ASN A 77 -8.65 11.48 8.06
C ASN A 77 -7.93 12.31 7.00
N LYS A 78 -7.04 11.71 6.19
CA LYS A 78 -6.29 12.43 5.15
C LYS A 78 -5.91 11.50 3.99
N PRO A 79 -5.51 12.05 2.83
CA PRO A 79 -5.08 11.24 1.70
C PRO A 79 -3.94 10.28 2.10
N PHE A 80 -4.17 9.00 1.84
CA PHE A 80 -3.27 7.90 2.19
C PHE A 80 -3.00 7.05 0.95
N LEU A 81 -1.72 6.81 0.66
CA LEU A 81 -1.29 5.94 -0.42
C LEU A 81 -0.52 4.74 0.15
N GLY A 82 -1.19 3.59 0.23
CA GLY A 82 -0.56 2.32 0.56
C GLY A 82 0.05 1.67 -0.69
N ILE A 83 1.33 1.30 -0.65
CA ILE A 83 2.02 0.64 -1.77
C ILE A 83 2.41 -0.78 -1.36
N CYS A 84 1.99 -1.77 -2.17
CA CYS A 84 2.25 -3.19 -1.93
C CYS A 84 1.77 -3.64 -0.54
N MET A 85 2.66 -3.89 0.43
CA MET A 85 2.24 -4.25 1.79
C MET A 85 1.45 -3.13 2.46
N GLY A 86 1.76 -1.86 2.19
CA GLY A 86 1.02 -0.72 2.73
C GLY A 86 -0.45 -0.68 2.30
N LEU A 87 -0.78 -1.29 1.14
CA LEU A 87 -2.17 -1.50 0.72
C LEU A 87 -2.78 -2.70 1.46
N GLN A 88 -2.04 -3.81 1.52
CA GLN A 88 -2.52 -5.06 2.10
C GLN A 88 -2.93 -4.91 3.57
N VAL A 89 -2.11 -4.23 4.38
CA VAL A 89 -2.36 -4.01 5.82
C VAL A 89 -3.68 -3.33 6.15
N LEU A 90 -4.33 -2.66 5.18
CA LEU A 90 -5.61 -1.99 5.38
C LEU A 90 -6.78 -2.98 5.46
N LEU A 91 -6.62 -4.21 4.96
CA LEU A 91 -7.66 -5.25 5.03
C LEU A 91 -7.70 -5.88 6.43
N SER A 92 -8.60 -6.84 6.65
CA SER A 92 -8.75 -7.51 7.95
C SER A 92 -7.72 -8.60 8.20
N HIS A 93 -7.39 -9.40 7.18
CA HIS A 93 -6.63 -10.63 7.38
C HIS A 93 -5.82 -11.02 6.14
N SER A 94 -4.61 -11.54 6.34
CA SER A 94 -3.78 -12.13 5.29
C SER A 94 -3.66 -13.64 5.47
N GLU A 95 -3.79 -14.40 4.38
CA GLU A 95 -3.54 -15.86 4.36
C GLU A 95 -2.04 -16.21 4.49
N GLU A 96 -1.16 -15.21 4.36
CA GLU A 96 0.28 -15.42 4.44
C GLU A 96 0.72 -15.95 5.82
N ASN A 97 1.76 -16.78 5.85
CA ASN A 97 2.34 -17.38 7.06
C ASN A 97 1.34 -18.16 7.94
N GLY A 98 0.27 -18.71 7.36
CA GLY A 98 -0.75 -19.46 8.11
C GLY A 98 -1.83 -18.58 8.74
N GLY A 99 -1.92 -17.32 8.34
CA GLY A 99 -2.89 -16.36 8.85
C GLY A 99 -2.21 -15.23 9.62
N THR A 100 -2.54 -13.99 9.28
CA THR A 100 -2.11 -12.80 10.03
C THR A 100 -3.24 -11.78 10.05
N ASP A 101 -3.65 -11.36 11.24
CA ASP A 101 -4.58 -10.26 11.39
C ASP A 101 -3.89 -8.93 11.08
N LEU A 102 -4.58 -8.10 10.30
CA LEU A 102 -4.10 -6.84 9.78
C LEU A 102 -4.79 -5.67 10.52
N LEU A 103 -4.68 -4.44 10.00
CA LEU A 103 -5.24 -3.26 10.68
C LEU A 103 -6.77 -3.22 10.64
N ASN A 104 -7.41 -4.01 9.77
CA ASN A 104 -8.87 -4.12 9.67
C ASN A 104 -9.55 -2.76 9.46
N MET A 105 -8.98 -1.92 8.59
CA MET A 105 -9.64 -0.68 8.16
C MET A 105 -10.83 -1.00 7.25
N PHE A 106 -10.65 -1.98 6.37
CA PHE A 106 -11.67 -2.47 5.46
C PHE A 106 -11.87 -3.97 5.65
N PRO A 107 -13.13 -4.44 5.80
CA PRO A 107 -13.44 -5.86 5.79
C PRO A 107 -12.92 -6.53 4.53
N GLY A 108 -12.13 -7.60 4.66
CA GLY A 108 -11.58 -8.31 3.50
C GLY A 108 -10.38 -9.20 3.81
N LYS A 109 -9.91 -9.91 2.79
CA LYS A 109 -8.77 -10.81 2.88
C LYS A 109 -7.67 -10.47 1.88
N VAL A 110 -6.43 -10.71 2.28
CA VAL A 110 -5.26 -10.77 1.40
C VAL A 110 -5.01 -12.24 1.10
N LYS A 111 -5.27 -12.65 -0.15
CA LYS A 111 -5.33 -14.05 -0.55
C LYS A 111 -4.14 -14.46 -1.38
N ARG A 112 -3.70 -15.71 -1.27
CA ARG A 112 -2.65 -16.24 -2.17
C ARG A 112 -3.24 -16.44 -3.57
N PHE A 113 -2.44 -16.19 -4.61
CA PHE A 113 -2.80 -16.64 -5.95
C PHE A 113 -2.98 -18.16 -5.99
N PRO A 114 -3.96 -18.69 -6.74
CA PRO A 114 -4.12 -20.12 -6.91
C PRO A 114 -2.94 -20.69 -7.72
N GLU A 115 -2.52 -21.92 -7.43
CA GLU A 115 -1.41 -22.59 -8.14
C GLU A 115 -1.72 -22.87 -9.63
N SER A 116 -3.00 -22.80 -10.01
CA SER A 116 -3.45 -22.99 -11.40
C SER A 116 -4.65 -22.12 -11.75
N SER A 117 -4.80 -21.84 -13.05
CA SER A 117 -5.99 -21.24 -13.65
C SER A 117 -6.44 -22.14 -14.80
N GLY A 118 -7.54 -22.88 -14.61
CA GLY A 118 -7.95 -23.92 -15.54
C GLY A 118 -6.92 -25.06 -15.61
N THR A 119 -6.39 -25.33 -16.80
CA THR A 119 -5.35 -26.36 -17.02
C THR A 119 -3.92 -25.83 -16.88
N GLU A 120 -3.74 -24.52 -16.74
CA GLU A 120 -2.42 -23.90 -16.71
C GLU A 120 -1.93 -23.67 -15.29
N ARG A 121 -0.66 -24.02 -15.04
CA ARG A 121 0.02 -23.71 -13.78
C ARG A 121 0.45 -22.25 -13.78
N LEU A 122 0.09 -21.51 -12.74
CA LEU A 122 0.51 -20.12 -12.59
C LEU A 122 1.93 -20.06 -12.00
N LYS A 123 2.74 -19.13 -12.53
CA LYS A 123 4.03 -18.77 -11.91
C LYS A 123 3.74 -17.80 -10.77
N ILE A 124 4.11 -18.19 -9.55
CA ILE A 124 3.93 -17.38 -8.34
C ILE A 124 5.33 -17.11 -7.75
N PRO A 125 5.68 -15.85 -7.43
CA PRO A 125 4.85 -14.64 -7.47
C PRO A 125 4.48 -14.19 -8.89
N GLN A 126 3.39 -13.42 -9.03
CA GLN A 126 3.21 -12.58 -10.21
C GLN A 126 4.36 -11.58 -10.22
N MET A 127 5.26 -11.70 -11.20
CA MET A 127 6.44 -10.87 -11.34
C MET A 127 6.55 -10.36 -12.77
N GLY A 128 6.38 -9.07 -12.95
CA GLY A 128 6.50 -8.43 -14.27
C GLY A 128 5.50 -7.30 -14.50
N TRP A 129 5.48 -6.83 -15.73
CA TRP A 129 4.57 -5.77 -16.18
C TRP A 129 3.20 -6.35 -16.51
N ASN A 130 2.16 -5.79 -15.90
CA ASN A 130 0.77 -6.14 -16.20
C ASN A 130 -0.06 -4.86 -16.35
N THR A 131 -1.17 -4.93 -17.06
CA THR A 131 -2.04 -3.77 -17.30
C THR A 131 -3.09 -3.62 -16.21
N ILE A 132 -3.45 -2.38 -15.87
CA ILE A 132 -4.58 -2.08 -14.99
C ILE A 132 -5.74 -1.56 -15.83
N ARG A 133 -6.94 -2.12 -15.62
CA ARG A 133 -8.18 -1.59 -16.17
C ARG A 133 -8.80 -0.63 -15.18
N GLN A 134 -9.03 0.61 -15.58
CA GLN A 134 -9.70 1.63 -14.78
C GLN A 134 -11.23 1.44 -14.90
N VAL A 135 -11.93 1.16 -13.80
CA VAL A 135 -13.41 0.98 -13.82
C VAL A 135 -14.18 2.21 -13.35
N GLN A 136 -13.49 3.20 -12.78
CA GLN A 136 -14.07 4.52 -12.47
C GLN A 136 -13.07 5.64 -12.72
N GLN A 137 -13.57 6.87 -12.91
CA GLN A 137 -12.71 8.05 -12.96
C GLN A 137 -12.13 8.30 -11.56
N HIS A 138 -10.80 8.29 -11.46
CA HIS A 138 -10.11 8.53 -10.20
C HIS A 138 -8.93 9.49 -10.38
N PRO A 139 -8.71 10.47 -9.48
CA PRO A 139 -7.62 11.44 -9.59
C PRO A 139 -6.21 10.83 -9.71
N LEU A 140 -5.96 9.63 -9.14
CA LEU A 140 -4.69 8.90 -9.30
C LEU A 140 -4.36 8.54 -10.76
N PHE A 141 -5.37 8.41 -11.63
CA PHE A 141 -5.17 8.07 -13.04
C PHE A 141 -5.11 9.30 -13.95
N HIS A 142 -5.09 10.52 -13.39
CA HIS A 142 -4.98 11.73 -14.20
C HIS A 142 -3.68 11.73 -15.02
N GLY A 143 -3.81 11.75 -16.35
CA GLY A 143 -2.67 11.67 -17.28
C GLY A 143 -2.14 10.26 -17.52
N VAL A 144 -2.78 9.22 -16.98
CA VAL A 144 -2.43 7.82 -17.19
C VAL A 144 -3.51 7.16 -18.06
N ALA A 145 -3.12 6.64 -19.22
CA ALA A 145 -4.04 5.95 -20.12
C ALA A 145 -4.59 4.65 -19.49
N ASP A 146 -5.83 4.31 -19.80
CA ASP A 146 -6.40 3.01 -19.43
C ASP A 146 -5.58 1.86 -20.04
N ASN A 147 -5.49 0.73 -19.36
CA ASN A 147 -4.65 -0.42 -19.71
C ASN A 147 -3.14 -0.11 -19.79
N SER A 148 -2.66 0.95 -19.14
CA SER A 148 -1.23 1.19 -18.97
C SER A 148 -0.58 0.08 -18.14
N TYR A 149 0.70 -0.18 -18.43
CA TYR A 149 1.50 -1.16 -17.72
C TYR A 149 2.01 -0.64 -16.38
N PHE A 150 1.87 -1.47 -15.34
CA PHE A 150 2.44 -1.28 -14.02
C PHE A 150 3.27 -2.52 -13.66
N TYR A 151 4.32 -2.32 -12.86
CA TYR A 151 5.17 -3.42 -12.42
C TYR A 151 4.63 -4.06 -11.13
N PHE A 152 4.47 -5.39 -11.16
CA PHE A 152 3.96 -6.18 -10.05
C PHE A 152 4.99 -7.21 -9.59
N VAL A 153 5.08 -7.40 -8.28
CA VAL A 153 5.87 -8.44 -7.61
C VAL A 153 5.19 -8.85 -6.31
N HIS A 154 4.26 -9.80 -6.40
CA HIS A 154 3.52 -10.29 -5.22
C HIS A 154 2.97 -11.70 -5.43
N SER A 155 2.90 -12.47 -4.34
CA SER A 155 2.24 -13.80 -4.31
C SER A 155 0.80 -13.73 -3.80
N TYR A 156 0.41 -12.59 -3.22
CA TYR A 156 -0.88 -12.37 -2.59
C TYR A 156 -1.56 -11.13 -3.18
N TYR A 157 -2.89 -11.13 -3.23
CA TYR A 157 -3.70 -10.02 -3.75
C TYR A 157 -4.80 -9.64 -2.76
N VAL A 158 -5.23 -8.37 -2.80
CA VAL A 158 -6.32 -7.87 -1.96
C VAL A 158 -7.68 -8.32 -2.51
N ALA A 159 -8.54 -8.79 -1.63
CA ALA A 159 -9.93 -9.17 -1.90
C ALA A 159 -10.81 -8.52 -0.82
N PRO A 160 -11.15 -7.23 -0.96
CA PRO A 160 -12.08 -6.57 -0.05
C PRO A 160 -13.45 -7.25 -0.13
N GLN A 161 -14.18 -7.24 0.99
CA GLN A 161 -15.54 -7.75 1.04
C GLN A 161 -16.52 -6.82 0.32
N ASP A 162 -16.27 -5.51 0.37
CA ASP A 162 -17.02 -4.49 -0.38
C ASP A 162 -16.41 -4.32 -1.78
N PRO A 163 -17.12 -4.72 -2.85
CA PRO A 163 -16.65 -4.53 -4.22
C PRO A 163 -16.48 -3.07 -4.63
N ALA A 164 -17.15 -2.12 -3.95
CA ALA A 164 -17.00 -0.69 -4.24
C ALA A 164 -15.60 -0.15 -3.90
N LEU A 165 -14.81 -0.89 -3.10
CA LEU A 165 -13.42 -0.55 -2.79
C LEU A 165 -12.44 -0.92 -3.92
N THR A 166 -12.84 -1.80 -4.84
CA THR A 166 -12.04 -2.16 -6.01
C THR A 166 -12.62 -1.48 -7.24
N ALA A 167 -11.85 -0.54 -7.79
CA ALA A 167 -12.20 0.17 -9.02
C ALA A 167 -11.11 0.05 -10.09
#